data_AF-A0A381R511-F1
#
_entry.id   AF-A0A381R511-F1
#
_cell.length_a   1.000
_cell.length_b   1.000
_cell.length_c   1.000
_cell.angle_alpha   90.00
_cell.angle_beta   90.00
_cell.angle_gamma   90.00
#
_symmetry.space_group_name_H-M   'P 1'
#
loop_
_entity.id
_entity.type
_entity.pdbx_description
1 polymer ?
#
loop_
_entity_poly.entity_id
_entity_poly.type
_entity_poly.pdbx_seq_one_letter_code
_entity_poly.pdbx_strand_id
1 'polypeptide(L)'
;MKAEFENFRKRKEKEIIDLIRYEGKDVIKSMISIVDDLERLYDAVKNNDDLDQSLKEGMSLIQSKVEKIFSELDVAPFGEAGDLLDSELHDALMVRQEEDKNDNEIIEVFEKGYSYRDRVIRHAKVVVNKS
;
A
#
# COMPACT_ATOMS: atom_id res chain seq x y z
N MET A 1 31.23 30.29 -6.29
CA MET A 1 31.63 29.40 -7.41
C MET A 1 32.11 28.01 -6.98
N LYS A 2 33.27 27.81 -6.34
CA LYS A 2 33.72 26.43 -5.97
C LYS A 2 32.75 25.70 -5.02
N ALA A 3 32.32 26.35 -3.94
CA ALA A 3 31.36 25.77 -2.98
C ALA A 3 29.97 25.53 -3.61
N GLU A 4 29.49 26.44 -4.46
CA GLU A 4 28.23 26.28 -5.19
C GLU A 4 28.30 25.10 -6.18
N PHE A 5 29.43 24.93 -6.85
CA PHE A 5 29.68 23.81 -7.75
C PHE A 5 29.74 22.47 -7.01
N GLU A 6 30.42 22.42 -5.85
CA GLU A 6 30.44 21.21 -5.01
C GLU A 6 29.05 20.86 -4.47
N ASN A 7 28.27 21.86 -4.03
CA ASN A 7 26.89 21.65 -3.59
C ASN A 7 26.00 21.15 -4.73
N PHE A 8 26.15 21.71 -5.94
CA PHE A 8 25.45 21.24 -7.13
C PHE A 8 25.80 19.79 -7.46
N ARG A 9 27.09 19.42 -7.44
CA ARG A 9 27.55 18.06 -7.71
C ARG A 9 26.98 17.05 -6.72
N LYS A 10 27.07 17.33 -5.41
CA LYS A 10 26.50 16.47 -4.36
C LYS A 10 24.99 16.27 -4.52
N ARG A 11 24.26 17.34 -4.88
CA ARG A 11 22.83 17.26 -5.15
C ARG A 11 22.54 16.37 -6.36
N LYS A 12 23.29 16.53 -7.45
CA LYS A 12 23.12 15.71 -8.67
C LYS A 12 23.46 14.24 -8.44
N GLU A 13 24.50 13.94 -7.67
CA GLU A 13 24.84 12.57 -7.27
C GLU A 13 23.69 11.95 -6.49
N LYS A 14 23.11 12.67 -5.51
CA LYS A 14 21.93 12.21 -4.77
C LYS A 14 20.71 11.98 -5.67
N GLU A 15 20.43 12.90 -6.60
CA GLU A 15 19.32 12.74 -7.55
C GLU A 15 19.46 11.48 -8.40
N ILE A 16 20.68 11.18 -8.90
CA ILE A 16 20.94 9.96 -9.70
C ILE A 16 20.78 8.70 -8.84
N ILE A 17 21.31 8.71 -7.62
CA ILE A 17 21.17 7.59 -6.69
C ILE A 17 19.69 7.33 -6.39
N ASP A 18 18.91 8.38 -6.14
CA ASP A 18 17.46 8.26 -5.91
C ASP A 18 16.74 7.74 -7.15
N LEU A 19 17.08 8.21 -8.35
CA LEU A 19 16.48 7.71 -9.60
C LEU A 19 16.69 6.21 -9.77
N ILE A 20 17.90 5.71 -9.52
CA ILE A 20 18.21 4.28 -9.60
C ILE A 20 17.55 3.51 -8.45
N ARG A 21 17.54 4.09 -7.24
CA ARG A 21 16.95 3.47 -6.05
C ARG A 21 15.43 3.39 -6.11
N TYR A 22 14.76 4.18 -6.94
CA TYR A 22 13.30 4.10 -7.07
C TYR A 22 12.85 3.91 -8.52
N GLU A 23 13.74 3.40 -9.36
CA GLU A 23 13.44 2.96 -10.72
C GLU A 23 12.38 1.85 -10.64
N GLY A 24 11.26 2.02 -11.34
CA GLY A 24 10.11 1.12 -11.26
C GLY A 24 8.98 1.53 -10.32
N LYS A 25 9.15 2.59 -9.50
CA LYS A 25 8.09 3.09 -8.59
C LYS A 25 6.73 3.23 -9.28
N ASP A 26 6.68 3.89 -10.44
CA ASP A 26 5.40 4.19 -11.11
C ASP A 26 4.75 2.94 -11.71
N VAL A 27 5.57 1.98 -12.16
CA VAL A 27 5.09 0.67 -12.63
C VAL A 27 4.54 -0.13 -11.47
N ILE A 28 5.28 -0.23 -10.35
CA ILE A 28 4.82 -0.89 -9.12
C ILE A 28 3.51 -0.26 -8.65
N LYS A 29 3.45 1.08 -8.59
CA LYS A 29 2.23 1.80 -8.19
C LYS A 29 1.03 1.46 -9.06
N SER A 30 1.22 1.33 -10.37
CA SER A 30 0.16 0.94 -11.30
C SER A 30 -0.25 -0.53 -11.14
N MET A 31 0.71 -1.41 -10.84
CA MET A 31 0.44 -2.83 -10.57
C MET A 31 -0.38 -3.03 -9.31
N ILE A 32 -0.21 -2.19 -8.27
CA ILE A 32 -0.99 -2.29 -7.04
C ILE A 32 -2.50 -2.20 -7.32
N SER A 33 -2.96 -1.35 -8.23
CA SER A 33 -4.39 -1.28 -8.59
C SER A 33 -4.93 -2.61 -9.11
N ILE A 34 -4.10 -3.39 -9.82
CA ILE A 34 -4.48 -4.73 -10.31
C ILE A 34 -4.58 -5.71 -9.12
N VAL A 35 -3.69 -5.57 -8.14
CA VAL A 35 -3.75 -6.37 -6.90
C VAL A 35 -5.04 -6.08 -6.15
N ASP A 36 -5.44 -4.80 -6.01
CA ASP A 36 -6.69 -4.44 -5.35
C ASP A 36 -7.91 -5.06 -6.06
N ASP A 37 -7.92 -5.05 -7.40
CA ASP A 37 -9.02 -5.65 -8.17
C ASP A 37 -9.07 -7.17 -8.02
N LEU A 38 -7.91 -7.83 -7.92
CA LEU A 38 -7.81 -9.26 -7.63
C LEU A 38 -8.30 -9.59 -6.21
N GLU A 39 -7.92 -8.78 -5.21
CA GLU A 39 -8.39 -8.93 -3.83
C GLU A 39 -9.92 -8.72 -3.76
N ARG A 40 -10.43 -7.67 -4.40
CA ARG A 40 -11.88 -7.38 -4.49
C ARG A 40 -12.65 -8.52 -5.14
N LEU A 41 -12.12 -9.08 -6.22
CA LEU A 41 -12.73 -10.23 -6.89
C LEU A 41 -12.73 -11.46 -5.97
N TYR A 42 -11.60 -11.75 -5.32
CA TYR A 42 -11.49 -12.87 -4.39
C TYR A 42 -12.49 -12.73 -3.23
N ASP A 43 -12.58 -11.55 -2.62
CA ASP A 43 -13.52 -11.28 -1.52
C ASP A 43 -14.99 -11.42 -1.93
N ALA A 44 -15.32 -11.05 -3.16
CA ALA A 44 -16.68 -11.19 -3.69
C ALA A 44 -17.09 -12.65 -3.92
N VAL A 45 -16.14 -13.55 -4.17
CA VAL A 45 -16.43 -14.95 -4.57
C VAL A 45 -15.99 -16.00 -3.56
N LYS A 46 -15.16 -15.67 -2.57
CA LYS A 46 -14.59 -16.64 -1.61
C LYS A 46 -15.67 -17.44 -0.87
N ASN A 47 -16.78 -16.80 -0.51
CA ASN A 47 -17.92 -17.40 0.19
C ASN A 47 -19.02 -17.92 -0.75
N ASN A 48 -18.80 -17.95 -2.06
CA ASN A 48 -19.76 -18.48 -3.02
C ASN A 48 -19.56 -19.98 -3.19
N ASP A 49 -20.43 -20.80 -2.60
CA ASP A 49 -20.33 -22.27 -2.63
C ASP A 49 -20.60 -22.87 -4.01
N ASP A 50 -21.24 -22.14 -4.93
CA ASP A 50 -21.50 -22.57 -6.30
C ASP A 50 -20.31 -22.33 -7.25
N LEU A 51 -19.28 -21.62 -6.79
CA LEU A 51 -18.09 -21.33 -7.59
C LEU A 51 -17.12 -22.52 -7.58
N ASP A 52 -16.54 -22.83 -8.75
CA ASP A 52 -15.56 -23.90 -8.90
C ASP A 52 -14.38 -23.75 -7.91
N GLN A 53 -14.14 -24.79 -7.13
CA GLN A 53 -13.09 -24.81 -6.10
C GLN A 53 -11.69 -24.59 -6.70
N SER A 54 -11.41 -25.14 -7.88
CA SER A 54 -10.13 -24.97 -8.60
C SER A 54 -9.92 -23.51 -8.99
N LEU A 55 -11.00 -22.77 -9.27
CA LEU A 55 -10.93 -21.33 -9.54
C LEU A 55 -10.58 -20.54 -8.28
N LYS A 56 -11.17 -20.86 -7.13
CA LYS A 56 -10.83 -20.23 -5.83
C LYS A 56 -9.36 -20.46 -5.47
N GLU A 57 -8.87 -21.69 -5.65
CA GLU A 57 -7.48 -22.06 -5.43
C GLU A 57 -6.54 -21.34 -6.40
N GLY A 58 -6.91 -21.22 -7.67
CA GLY A 58 -6.17 -20.47 -8.67
C GLY A 58 -6.00 -19.00 -8.30
N MET A 59 -7.05 -18.36 -7.79
CA MET A 59 -6.99 -16.96 -7.31
C MET A 59 -6.06 -16.82 -6.10
N SER A 60 -6.20 -17.70 -5.11
CA SER A 60 -5.33 -17.73 -3.92
C SER A 60 -3.84 -17.93 -4.29
N LEU A 61 -3.56 -18.77 -5.30
CA LEU A 61 -2.21 -18.98 -5.81
C LEU A 61 -1.63 -17.73 -6.49
N ILE A 62 -2.46 -16.99 -7.25
CA ILE A 62 -2.04 -15.74 -7.88
C ILE A 62 -1.74 -14.69 -6.81
N GLN A 63 -2.61 -14.53 -5.81
CA GLN A 63 -2.40 -13.59 -4.71
C GLN A 63 -1.09 -13.89 -3.96
N SER A 64 -0.85 -15.16 -3.61
CA SER A 64 0.40 -15.59 -2.95
C SER A 64 1.65 -15.29 -3.80
N LYS A 65 1.57 -15.43 -5.13
CA LYS A 65 2.67 -15.08 -6.03
C LYS A 65 2.92 -13.58 -6.08
N VAL A 66 1.86 -12.77 -6.11
CA VAL A 66 1.96 -11.31 -6.07
C VAL A 66 2.64 -10.86 -4.78
N GLU A 67 2.17 -11.34 -3.62
CA GLU A 67 2.76 -11.02 -2.32
C GLU A 67 4.24 -11.38 -2.26
N LYS A 68 4.61 -12.56 -2.78
CA LYS A 68 6.00 -12.98 -2.86
C LYS A 68 6.84 -12.04 -3.73
N ILE A 69 6.37 -11.69 -4.93
CA ILE A 69 7.07 -10.77 -5.83
C ILE A 69 7.23 -9.39 -5.18
N PHE A 70 6.17 -8.90 -4.54
CA PHE A 70 6.20 -7.61 -3.84
C PHE A 70 7.23 -7.63 -2.71
N SER A 71 7.23 -8.67 -1.88
CA SER A 71 8.23 -8.86 -0.83
C SER A 71 9.67 -8.89 -1.37
N GLU A 72 9.93 -9.63 -2.47
CA GLU A 72 11.24 -9.67 -3.13
C GLU A 72 11.69 -8.32 -3.71
N LEU A 73 10.74 -7.44 -4.02
CA LEU A 73 10.99 -6.07 -4.50
C LEU A 73 10.97 -5.03 -3.38
N ASP A 74 10.92 -5.42 -2.10
CA ASP A 74 10.74 -4.51 -0.96
C ASP A 74 9.46 -3.66 -1.04
N VAL A 75 8.39 -4.21 -1.61
CA VAL A 75 7.06 -3.60 -1.63
C VAL A 75 6.23 -4.21 -0.51
N ALA A 76 5.81 -3.39 0.45
CA ALA A 76 5.08 -3.86 1.62
C ALA A 76 3.74 -3.12 1.78
N PRO A 77 2.62 -3.85 1.94
CA PRO A 77 1.34 -3.25 2.30
C PRO A 77 1.36 -2.77 3.76
N PHE A 78 0.50 -1.80 4.07
CA PHE A 78 0.22 -1.37 5.44
C PHE A 78 -1.19 -0.78 5.54
N GLY A 79 -1.65 -0.52 6.76
CA GLY A 79 -2.97 -0.02 7.07
C GLY A 79 -3.95 -1.17 7.26
N GLU A 80 -4.15 -1.55 8.52
CA GLU A 80 -5.10 -2.56 8.96
C GLU A 80 -6.16 -1.94 9.90
N ALA A 81 -7.33 -2.56 9.99
CA ALA A 81 -8.32 -2.15 10.98
C ALA A 81 -7.79 -2.42 12.39
N GLY A 82 -7.92 -1.44 13.29
CA GLY A 82 -7.33 -1.45 14.63
C GLY A 82 -6.01 -0.69 14.75
N ASP A 83 -5.35 -0.36 13.65
CA ASP A 83 -4.20 0.56 13.66
C ASP A 83 -4.63 1.96 14.09
N LEU A 84 -3.69 2.77 14.59
CA LEU A 84 -3.93 4.19 14.83
C LEU A 84 -3.65 5.01 13.55
N LEU A 85 -4.43 6.07 13.34
CA LEU A 85 -4.18 7.02 12.26
C LEU A 85 -2.78 7.65 12.40
N ASP A 86 -2.02 7.61 11.31
CA ASP A 86 -0.73 8.28 11.17
C ASP A 86 -0.81 9.07 9.86
N SER A 87 -0.69 10.39 9.92
CA SER A 87 -0.82 11.27 8.76
C SER A 87 0.27 11.07 7.70
N GLU A 88 1.41 10.45 8.06
CA GLU A 88 2.47 10.11 7.10
C GLU A 88 2.17 8.81 6.32
N LEU A 89 1.22 8.01 6.81
CA LEU A 89 0.86 6.71 6.23
C LEU A 89 -0.56 6.69 5.67
N HIS A 90 -1.48 7.42 6.28
CA HIS A 90 -2.91 7.23 6.12
C HIS A 90 -3.62 8.50 5.63
N ASP A 91 -4.47 8.34 4.61
CA ASP A 91 -5.43 9.34 4.14
C ASP A 91 -6.81 9.02 4.75
N ALA A 92 -7.19 9.76 5.79
CA ALA A 92 -8.51 9.61 6.42
C ALA A 92 -9.61 10.19 5.51
N LEU A 93 -10.44 9.32 4.93
CA LEU A 93 -11.52 9.72 4.03
C LEU A 93 -12.81 10.08 4.78
N MET A 94 -13.08 9.37 5.87
CA MET A 94 -14.30 9.50 6.64
C MET A 94 -14.04 9.33 8.12
N VAL A 95 -14.94 9.87 8.91
CA VAL A 95 -14.95 9.72 10.36
C VAL A 95 -16.26 9.06 10.77
N ARG A 96 -16.20 8.07 11.65
CA ARG A 96 -17.37 7.46 12.29
C ARG A 96 -17.23 7.56 13.81
N GLN A 97 -18.33 7.34 14.52
CA GLN A 97 -18.34 7.24 15.96
C GLN A 97 -18.76 5.83 16.34
N GLU A 98 -17.85 5.07 16.94
CA GLU A 98 -18.10 3.74 17.49
C GLU A 98 -17.66 3.73 18.96
N GLU A 99 -18.61 3.47 19.86
CA GLU A 99 -18.40 3.56 21.32
C GLU A 99 -17.34 2.57 21.82
N ASP A 100 -17.15 1.44 21.12
CA ASP A 100 -16.22 0.38 21.48
C ASP A 100 -14.81 0.55 20.86
N LYS A 101 -14.52 1.71 20.25
CA LYS A 101 -13.29 1.98 19.51
C LYS A 101 -12.52 3.16 20.11
N ASN A 102 -11.18 3.14 20.02
CA ASN A 102 -10.36 4.24 20.51
C ASN A 102 -10.44 5.46 19.58
N ASP A 103 -10.17 6.65 20.09
CA ASP A 103 -10.05 7.85 19.24
C ASP A 103 -8.90 7.70 18.23
N ASN A 104 -9.15 8.09 16.98
CA ASN A 104 -8.24 7.91 15.83
C ASN A 104 -7.89 6.46 15.45
N GLU A 105 -8.57 5.46 16.03
CA GLU A 105 -8.45 4.07 15.56
C GLU A 105 -9.04 3.92 14.15
N ILE A 106 -8.34 3.21 13.28
CA ILE A 106 -8.82 2.84 11.95
C ILE A 106 -9.91 1.78 12.11
N ILE A 107 -11.12 2.14 11.73
CA ILE A 107 -12.29 1.26 11.77
C ILE A 107 -12.33 0.38 10.52
N GLU A 108 -12.03 0.97 9.36
CA GLU A 108 -12.16 0.32 8.06
C GLU A 108 -11.06 0.84 7.11
N VAL A 109 -10.50 -0.05 6.30
CA VAL A 109 -9.50 0.26 5.28
C VAL A 109 -10.15 0.09 3.92
N PHE A 110 -10.35 1.21 3.21
CA PHE A 110 -10.93 1.21 1.85
C PHE A 110 -9.91 0.79 0.79
N GLU A 111 -8.68 1.26 0.94
CA GLU A 111 -7.55 0.89 0.08
C GLU A 111 -6.32 0.75 0.98
N LYS A 112 -5.64 -0.41 0.90
CA LYS A 112 -4.39 -0.62 1.63
C LYS A 112 -3.32 0.37 1.17
N GLY A 113 -2.51 0.84 2.10
CA GLY A 113 -1.31 1.62 1.80
C GLY A 113 -0.19 0.69 1.33
N TYR A 114 0.76 1.26 0.59
CA TYR A 114 1.94 0.52 0.12
C TYR A 114 3.19 1.39 0.20
N SER A 115 4.25 0.77 0.70
CA SER A 115 5.61 1.29 0.65
C SER A 115 6.42 0.54 -0.41
N TYR A 116 7.37 1.24 -1.02
CA TYR A 116 8.42 0.64 -1.84
C TYR A 116 9.76 1.06 -1.24
N ARG A 117 10.48 0.06 -0.72
CA ARG A 117 11.66 0.25 0.12
C ARG A 117 11.28 1.15 1.31
N ASP A 118 11.92 2.30 1.41
CA ASP A 118 11.73 3.29 2.47
C ASP A 118 10.78 4.43 2.10
N ARG A 119 10.06 4.35 0.97
CA ARG A 119 9.12 5.41 0.54
C ARG A 119 7.70 4.91 0.47
N VAL A 120 6.77 5.67 1.06
CA VAL A 120 5.34 5.50 0.79
C VAL A 120 5.06 5.86 -0.67
N ILE A 121 4.44 4.94 -1.39
CA ILE A 121 4.05 5.12 -2.81
C ILE A 121 2.54 5.27 -2.99
N ARG A 122 1.78 4.80 -2.00
CA ARG A 122 0.34 5.01 -1.82
C ARG A 122 0.00 5.03 -0.32
N HIS A 123 -0.64 6.09 0.16
CA HIS A 123 -1.20 6.11 1.52
C HIS A 123 -2.42 5.20 1.61
N ALA A 124 -2.64 4.59 2.77
CA ALA A 124 -3.85 3.80 2.99
C ALA A 124 -5.05 4.74 3.11
N LYS A 125 -6.15 4.45 2.41
CA LYS A 125 -7.38 5.23 2.55
C LYS A 125 -8.25 4.59 3.61
N VAL A 126 -8.54 5.32 4.67
CA VAL A 126 -9.13 4.76 5.88
C VAL A 126 -10.35 5.52 6.38
N VAL A 127 -11.18 4.81 7.15
CA VAL A 127 -12.20 5.40 8.03
C VAL A 127 -11.67 5.33 9.44
N VAL A 128 -11.74 6.45 10.16
CA VAL A 128 -11.26 6.53 11.53
C VAL A 128 -12.39 6.80 12.51
N ASN A 129 -12.20 6.35 13.73
CA ASN A 129 -13.08 6.67 14.84
C ASN A 129 -12.80 8.08 15.37
N LYS A 130 -13.87 8.78 15.76
CA LYS A 130 -13.78 10.01 16.53
C LYS A 130 -14.74 9.94 17.72
N SER A 131 -14.15 9.84 18.90
CA SER A 131 -14.87 9.80 20.17
C SER A 131 -15.38 11.19 20.57
#